data_AF-A0A354BUR5-F1
#
_entry.id   AF-A0A354BUR5-F1
#
_cell.length_a   1.000
_cell.length_b   1.000
_cell.length_c   1.000
_cell.angle_alpha   90.00
_cell.angle_beta   90.00
_cell.angle_gamma   90.00
#
_symmetry.space_group_name_H-M   'P 1'
#
loop_
_entity.id
_entity.type
_entity.pdbx_description
1 polymer ?
#
loop_
_entity_poly.entity_id
_entity_poly.type
_entity_poly.pdbx_seq_one_letter_code
_entity_poly.pdbx_strand_id
1 'polypeptide(L)'
;MDKSVLKKIIIENQEFINKTEVKKRLLQIDPAANYVFCGIRRSGKSFMLFQHIKELVSAEPGLPYVYLNFEDERLIEFNVNHFDLLIESSIELYGGQPLLFFDEIHNITGWEKFARRLADTGYRVFITGSNARMLSREISSTLGGRYLIREVYPLSFSGYLTFKSIETDKNFALSNKRFI
;
A
#
# COMPACT_ATOMS: atom_id res chain seq x y z
N MET A 1 14.00 16.25 -9.76
CA MET A 1 14.32 14.82 -9.92
C MET A 1 14.22 14.42 -11.39
N ASP A 2 15.04 13.48 -11.87
CA ASP A 2 15.02 13.06 -13.29
C ASP A 2 13.98 11.95 -13.55
N LYS A 3 13.33 12.00 -14.71
CA LYS A 3 12.38 11.01 -15.22
C LYS A 3 13.03 9.63 -15.35
N SER A 4 14.31 9.58 -15.74
CA SER A 4 15.06 8.32 -15.88
C SER A 4 15.16 7.57 -14.54
N VAL A 5 15.39 8.31 -13.46
CA VAL A 5 15.47 7.78 -12.09
C VAL A 5 14.11 7.25 -11.64
N LEU A 6 13.03 7.99 -11.89
CA LEU A 6 11.67 7.52 -11.59
C LEU A 6 11.34 6.20 -12.27
N LYS A 7 11.60 6.11 -13.57
CA LYS A 7 11.36 4.89 -14.33
C LYS A 7 12.12 3.69 -13.75
N LYS A 8 13.38 3.90 -13.40
CA LYS A 8 14.21 2.86 -12.75
C LYS A 8 13.62 2.41 -11.42
N ILE A 9 13.22 3.35 -10.56
CA ILE A 9 12.59 3.03 -9.26
C ILE A 9 11.30 2.23 -9.46
N ILE A 10 10.44 2.62 -10.42
CA ILE A 10 9.20 1.91 -10.72
C ILE A 10 9.48 0.45 -11.09
N ILE A 11 10.42 0.21 -12.01
CA ILE A 11 10.77 -1.13 -12.48
C ILE A 11 11.32 -1.98 -11.32
N GLU A 12 12.26 -1.46 -10.55
CA GLU A 12 12.87 -2.16 -9.41
C GLU A 12 11.83 -2.54 -8.34
N ASN A 13 10.90 -1.62 -8.05
CA ASN A 13 9.81 -1.87 -7.11
C ASN A 13 8.86 -2.97 -7.58
N GLN A 14 8.52 -3.00 -8.88
CA GLN A 14 7.71 -4.08 -9.44
C GLN A 14 8.43 -5.43 -9.37
N GLU A 15 9.72 -5.47 -9.70
CA GLU A 15 10.53 -6.69 -9.57
C GLU A 15 10.59 -7.19 -8.12
N PHE A 16 10.76 -6.26 -7.16
CA PHE A 16 10.75 -6.56 -5.74
C PHE A 16 9.42 -7.19 -5.30
N ILE A 17 8.28 -6.61 -5.70
CA ILE A 17 6.95 -7.16 -5.39
C ILE A 17 6.78 -8.55 -6.00
N ASN A 18 7.19 -8.74 -7.26
CA ASN A 18 7.07 -10.03 -7.93
C ASN A 18 7.81 -11.13 -7.15
N LYS A 19 9.05 -10.86 -6.71
CA LYS A 19 9.89 -11.78 -5.92
C LYS A 19 9.42 -11.97 -4.47
N THR A 20 8.64 -11.04 -3.92
CA THR A 20 8.22 -11.07 -2.51
C THR A 20 7.14 -12.11 -2.27
N GLU A 21 7.36 -13.07 -1.39
CA GLU A 21 6.30 -13.98 -0.93
C GLU A 21 5.34 -13.26 0.01
N VAL A 22 4.04 -13.35 -0.29
CA VAL A 22 2.99 -12.74 0.52
C VAL A 22 2.07 -13.84 1.00
N LYS A 23 1.91 -13.97 2.32
CA LYS A 23 0.88 -14.84 2.89
C LYS A 23 -0.44 -14.10 2.94
N LYS A 24 -1.49 -14.77 2.46
CA LYS A 24 -2.83 -14.21 2.36
C LYS A 24 -3.36 -13.83 3.75
N ARG A 25 -3.72 -12.56 3.91
CA ARG A 25 -4.54 -12.04 4.99
C ARG A 25 -5.94 -11.80 4.45
N LEU A 26 -6.97 -12.13 5.24
CA LEU A 26 -8.35 -11.78 4.88
C LEU A 26 -8.47 -10.26 4.88
N LEU A 27 -8.75 -9.71 3.71
CA LEU A 27 -8.89 -8.28 3.49
C LEU A 27 -10.14 -8.08 2.63
N GLN A 28 -11.12 -7.36 3.16
CA GLN A 28 -12.29 -6.95 2.39
C GLN A 28 -12.06 -5.53 1.89
N ILE A 29 -11.54 -5.45 0.67
CA ILE A 29 -11.41 -4.23 -0.12
C ILE A 29 -12.52 -4.22 -1.15
N ASP A 30 -13.19 -3.08 -1.30
CA ASP A 30 -14.00 -2.78 -2.48
C ASP A 30 -13.05 -2.38 -3.62
N PRO A 31 -12.98 -3.15 -4.72
CA PRO A 31 -12.04 -2.89 -5.81
C PRO A 31 -12.30 -1.56 -6.55
N ALA A 32 -13.46 -0.92 -6.33
CA ALA A 32 -13.81 0.37 -6.91
C ALA A 32 -13.47 1.57 -6.00
N ALA A 33 -13.10 1.35 -4.74
CA ALA A 33 -12.81 2.42 -3.79
C ALA A 33 -11.31 2.68 -3.63
N ASN A 34 -10.97 3.92 -3.26
CA ASN A 34 -9.62 4.28 -2.84
C ASN A 34 -9.45 4.05 -1.34
N TYR A 35 -8.26 3.64 -0.92
CA TYR A 35 -8.00 3.28 0.47
C TYR A 35 -6.80 3.99 1.05
N VAL A 36 -6.91 4.34 2.32
CA VAL A 36 -5.77 4.72 3.16
C VAL A 36 -5.66 3.73 4.31
N PHE A 37 -4.59 2.95 4.30
CA PHE A 37 -4.23 2.00 5.33
C PHE A 37 -3.32 2.66 6.38
N CYS A 38 -3.88 2.91 7.56
CA CYS A 38 -3.17 3.54 8.67
C CYS A 38 -2.88 2.50 9.75
N GLY A 39 -1.79 2.67 10.51
CA GLY A 39 -1.55 1.84 11.69
C GLY A 39 -0.07 1.75 12.06
N ILE A 40 0.23 1.16 13.21
CA ILE A 40 1.59 1.15 13.75
C ILE A 40 2.62 0.50 12.81
N ARG A 41 3.89 0.87 12.96
CA ARG A 41 5.00 0.19 12.25
C ARG A 41 4.95 -1.32 12.52
N ARG A 42 5.29 -2.12 11.50
CA ARG A 42 5.28 -3.59 11.52
C ARG A 42 3.89 -4.25 11.64
N SER A 43 2.79 -3.53 11.42
CA SER A 43 1.44 -4.14 11.37
C SER A 43 1.10 -4.88 10.06
N GLY A 44 2.00 -4.83 9.07
CA GLY A 44 1.85 -5.54 7.79
C GLY A 44 1.21 -4.73 6.65
N LYS A 45 1.13 -3.39 6.75
CA LYS A 45 0.51 -2.51 5.76
C LYS A 45 1.07 -2.68 4.33
N SER A 46 2.40 -2.58 4.16
CA SER A 46 3.05 -2.75 2.86
C SER A 46 2.75 -4.13 2.25
N PHE A 47 2.78 -5.17 3.07
CA PHE A 47 2.41 -6.53 2.64
C PHE A 47 0.95 -6.65 2.21
N MET A 48 0.04 -5.85 2.77
CA MET A 48 -1.35 -5.80 2.27
C MET A 48 -1.44 -5.13 0.90
N LEU A 49 -0.63 -4.09 0.62
CA LEU A 49 -0.51 -3.56 -0.74
C LEU A 49 0.04 -4.62 -1.70
N PHE A 50 1.10 -5.33 -1.31
CA PHE A 50 1.69 -6.38 -2.14
C PHE A 50 0.70 -7.49 -2.44
N GLN A 51 -0.07 -7.94 -1.43
CA GLN A 51 -1.13 -8.92 -1.62
C GLN A 51 -2.12 -8.43 -2.66
N HIS A 52 -2.61 -7.20 -2.51
CA HIS A 52 -3.62 -6.65 -3.39
C HIS A 52 -3.12 -6.47 -4.83
N ILE A 53 -1.88 -5.98 -5.00
CA ILE A 53 -1.21 -5.90 -6.31
C ILE A 53 -1.18 -7.29 -6.96
N LYS A 54 -0.73 -8.31 -6.22
CA LYS A 54 -0.64 -9.68 -6.75
C LYS A 54 -2.01 -10.24 -7.12
N GLU A 55 -3.04 -10.00 -6.30
CA GLU A 55 -4.41 -10.43 -6.60
C GLU A 55 -4.93 -9.79 -7.90
N LEU A 56 -4.70 -8.48 -8.07
CA LEU A 56 -5.14 -7.73 -9.26
C LEU A 56 -4.39 -8.14 -10.53
N VAL A 57 -3.06 -8.24 -10.47
CA VAL A 57 -2.23 -8.66 -11.60
C VAL A 57 -2.51 -10.12 -11.99
N SER A 58 -2.85 -10.99 -11.01
CA SER A 58 -3.27 -12.36 -11.31
C SER A 58 -4.63 -12.41 -12.01
N ALA A 59 -5.54 -11.49 -11.68
CA ALA A 59 -6.86 -11.40 -12.30
C ALA A 59 -6.81 -10.76 -13.69
N GLU A 60 -5.94 -9.76 -13.88
CA GLU A 60 -5.75 -9.03 -15.14
C GLU A 60 -4.25 -8.91 -15.47
N PRO A 61 -3.68 -9.92 -16.16
CA PRO A 61 -2.29 -9.88 -16.58
C PRO A 61 -2.01 -8.69 -17.49
N GLY A 62 -0.95 -7.92 -17.18
CA GLY A 62 -0.58 -6.72 -17.93
C GLY A 62 -1.24 -5.43 -17.44
N LEU A 63 -2.05 -5.48 -16.39
CA LEU A 63 -2.62 -4.29 -15.74
C LEU A 63 -1.49 -3.33 -15.30
N PRO A 64 -1.44 -2.08 -15.82
CA PRO A 64 -0.41 -1.13 -15.43
C PRO A 64 -0.59 -0.70 -13.97
N TYR A 65 0.49 -0.73 -13.20
CA TYR A 65 0.50 -0.26 -11.83
C TYR A 65 1.84 0.37 -11.44
N VAL A 66 1.80 1.27 -10.47
CA VAL A 66 2.96 1.88 -9.84
C VAL A 66 2.92 1.55 -8.36
N TYR A 67 4.01 0.96 -7.87
CA TYR A 67 4.30 0.93 -6.45
C TYR A 67 5.47 1.84 -6.14
N LEU A 68 5.31 2.71 -5.16
CA LEU A 68 6.38 3.59 -4.69
C LEU A 68 6.42 3.60 -3.16
N ASN A 69 7.61 3.34 -2.61
CA ASN A 69 7.88 3.44 -1.18
C ASN A 69 8.61 4.75 -0.89
N PHE A 70 7.97 5.65 -0.17
CA PHE A 70 8.50 6.99 0.15
C PHE A 70 9.53 7.00 1.30
N GLU A 71 9.98 5.83 1.77
CA GLU A 71 11.18 5.68 2.60
C GLU A 71 12.46 5.45 1.78
N ASP A 72 12.35 5.29 0.45
CA ASP A 72 13.52 5.15 -0.44
C ASP A 72 14.35 6.44 -0.43
N GLU A 73 15.65 6.33 -0.09
CA GLU A 73 16.58 7.47 0.00
C GLU A 73 16.70 8.26 -1.32
N ARG A 74 16.43 7.62 -2.45
CA ARG A 74 16.46 8.26 -3.78
C ARG A 74 15.28 9.22 -3.98
N LEU A 75 14.27 9.15 -3.11
CA LEU A 75 13.07 10.00 -3.11
C LEU A 75 13.14 11.11 -2.06
N ILE A 76 14.29 11.38 -1.43
CA ILE A 76 14.44 12.46 -0.42
C ILE A 76 13.99 13.82 -0.98
N GLU A 77 14.32 14.12 -2.24
CA GLU A 77 13.93 15.37 -2.91
C GLU A 77 12.54 15.28 -3.58
N PHE A 78 11.85 14.14 -3.45
CA PHE A 78 10.52 13.97 -4.01
C PHE A 78 9.52 14.84 -3.24
N ASN A 79 8.62 15.49 -3.98
CA ASN A 79 7.60 16.35 -3.41
C ASN A 79 6.38 16.39 -4.32
N VAL A 80 5.35 17.14 -3.93
CA VAL A 80 4.07 17.18 -4.63
C VAL A 80 4.17 17.54 -6.12
N ASN A 81 5.19 18.29 -6.53
CA ASN A 81 5.39 18.70 -7.93
C ASN A 81 5.95 17.57 -8.81
N HIS A 82 6.49 16.51 -8.20
CA HIS A 82 7.08 15.38 -8.92
C HIS A 82 6.05 14.28 -9.24
N PHE A 83 4.83 14.37 -8.72
CA PHE A 83 3.82 13.34 -8.96
C PHE A 83 3.33 13.30 -10.41
N ASP A 84 3.16 14.44 -11.08
CA ASP A 84 2.77 14.42 -12.50
C ASP A 84 3.84 13.70 -13.34
N LEU A 85 5.11 13.98 -13.05
CA LEU A 85 6.25 13.29 -13.67
C LEU A 85 6.24 11.78 -13.38
N LEU A 86 5.84 11.35 -12.18
CA LEU A 86 5.69 9.93 -11.83
C LEU A 86 4.62 9.25 -12.71
N ILE A 87 3.45 9.90 -12.87
CA ILE A 87 2.35 9.37 -13.69
C ILE A 87 2.76 9.29 -15.15
N GLU A 88 3.36 10.35 -15.71
CA GLU A 88 3.88 10.35 -17.07
C GLU A 88 4.93 9.25 -17.29
N SER A 89 5.83 9.06 -16.33
CA SER A 89 6.85 8.01 -16.40
C SER A 89 6.22 6.62 -16.48
N SER A 90 5.15 6.38 -15.73
CA SER A 90 4.42 5.11 -15.78
C SER A 90 3.69 4.91 -17.10
N ILE A 91 3.02 5.95 -17.63
CA ILE A 91 2.30 5.87 -18.91
C ILE A 91 3.28 5.57 -20.05
N GLU A 92 4.46 6.19 -20.05
CA GLU A 92 5.50 5.91 -21.04
C GLU A 92 6.08 4.49 -20.93
N LEU A 93 6.14 3.91 -19.73
CA LEU A 93 6.68 2.57 -19.52
C LEU A 93 5.70 1.47 -19.92
N TYR A 94 4.43 1.61 -19.55
CA TYR A 94 3.46 0.51 -19.61
C TYR A 94 2.20 0.84 -20.43
N GLY A 95 2.00 2.10 -20.80
CA GLY A 95 0.75 2.57 -21.39
C GLY A 95 -0.42 2.56 -20.41
N GLY A 96 -1.52 3.20 -20.81
CA GLY A 96 -2.76 3.24 -20.03
C GLY A 96 -2.65 4.00 -18.71
N GLN A 97 -3.78 4.07 -18.00
CA GLN A 97 -3.86 4.72 -16.69
C GLN A 97 -3.46 3.71 -15.60
N PRO A 98 -2.37 3.93 -14.84
CA PRO A 98 -1.91 2.97 -13.85
C PRO A 98 -2.77 2.97 -12.59
N LEU A 99 -2.85 1.81 -11.94
CA LEU A 99 -3.16 1.71 -10.52
C LEU A 99 -2.02 2.29 -9.67
N LEU A 100 -2.34 3.00 -8.60
CA LEU A 100 -1.35 3.68 -7.78
C LEU A 100 -1.29 3.08 -6.37
N PHE A 101 -0.10 2.67 -5.96
CA PHE A 101 0.19 2.10 -4.65
C PHE A 101 1.33 2.90 -4.00
N PHE A 102 1.00 3.62 -2.94
CA PHE A 102 1.90 4.54 -2.27
C PHE A 102 2.15 4.09 -0.83
N ASP A 103 3.37 3.62 -0.57
CA ASP A 103 3.78 3.15 0.76
C ASP A 103 4.47 4.28 1.53
N GLU A 104 4.08 4.45 2.79
CA GLU A 104 4.59 5.48 3.70
C GLU A 104 4.51 6.93 3.14
N ILE A 105 3.42 7.26 2.43
CA ILE A 105 3.25 8.57 1.75
C ILE A 105 3.32 9.77 2.69
N HIS A 106 3.08 9.56 3.99
CA HIS A 106 3.12 10.59 5.02
C HIS A 106 4.48 11.30 5.13
N ASN A 107 5.54 10.75 4.52
CA ASN A 107 6.84 11.40 4.38
C ASN A 107 6.81 12.59 3.41
N ILE A 108 5.82 12.65 2.50
CA ILE A 108 5.66 13.72 1.52
C ILE A 108 4.71 14.78 2.08
N THR A 109 5.21 15.98 2.37
CA THR A 109 4.36 17.07 2.85
C THR A 109 3.34 17.49 1.78
N GLY A 110 2.06 17.62 2.15
CA GLY A 110 0.98 18.04 1.24
C GLY A 110 0.42 16.93 0.36
N TRP A 111 0.79 15.66 0.61
CA TRP A 111 0.35 14.50 -0.15
C TRP A 111 -1.17 14.38 -0.24
N GLU A 112 -1.90 14.80 0.79
CA GLU A 112 -3.35 14.64 0.89
C GLU A 112 -4.10 15.39 -0.22
N LYS A 113 -3.61 16.58 -0.63
CA LYS A 113 -4.18 17.35 -1.73
C LYS A 113 -3.99 16.65 -3.06
N PHE A 114 -2.81 16.05 -3.25
CA PHE A 114 -2.50 15.29 -4.44
C PHE A 114 -3.32 13.98 -4.52
N ALA A 115 -3.39 13.23 -3.43
CA ALA A 115 -4.20 12.02 -3.33
C ALA A 115 -5.67 12.31 -3.64
N ARG A 116 -6.22 13.41 -3.11
CA ARG A 116 -7.57 13.87 -3.46
C ARG A 116 -7.71 14.17 -4.96
N ARG A 117 -6.77 14.94 -5.55
CA ARG A 117 -6.78 15.25 -6.99
C ARG A 117 -6.82 13.99 -7.83
N LEU A 118 -5.99 12.98 -7.51
CA LEU A 118 -5.98 11.70 -8.22
C LEU A 118 -7.34 10.99 -8.17
N ALA A 119 -7.97 10.95 -6.99
CA ALA A 119 -9.28 10.33 -6.86
C ALA A 119 -10.36 11.10 -7.65
N ASP A 120 -10.32 12.43 -7.62
CA ASP A 120 -11.24 13.29 -8.37
C ASP A 120 -11.02 13.17 -9.90
N THR A 121 -9.82 12.83 -10.35
CA THR A 121 -9.51 12.53 -11.77
C THR A 121 -9.67 11.06 -12.15
N GLY A 122 -10.26 10.24 -11.27
CA GLY A 122 -10.63 8.86 -11.57
C GLY A 122 -9.51 7.83 -11.42
N TYR A 123 -8.37 8.18 -10.80
CA TYR A 123 -7.35 7.19 -10.45
C TYR A 123 -7.79 6.34 -9.27
N ARG A 124 -7.40 5.07 -9.32
CA ARG A 124 -7.48 4.14 -8.19
C ARG A 124 -6.18 4.17 -7.41
N VAL A 125 -6.27 4.53 -6.14
CA VAL A 125 -5.12 4.82 -5.28
C VAL A 125 -5.24 4.08 -3.95
N PHE A 126 -4.19 3.37 -3.60
CA PHE A 126 -4.03 2.66 -2.34
C PHE A 126 -2.82 3.22 -1.61
N ILE A 127 -3.05 3.73 -0.41
CA ILE A 127 -2.06 4.46 0.37
C ILE A 127 -1.80 3.72 1.66
N THR A 128 -0.57 3.71 2.14
CA THR A 128 -0.27 3.39 3.54
C THR A 128 0.41 4.57 4.23
N GLY A 129 0.32 4.56 5.56
CA GLY A 129 1.35 5.19 6.37
C GLY A 129 1.27 4.84 7.83
N SER A 130 2.42 4.89 8.48
CA SER A 130 2.60 4.47 9.88
C SER A 130 2.42 5.58 10.90
N ASN A 131 2.21 6.82 10.44
CA ASN A 131 2.06 7.99 11.29
C ASN A 131 0.63 8.14 11.82
N ALA A 132 0.47 8.29 13.13
CA ALA A 132 -0.81 8.56 13.80
C ALA A 132 -1.50 9.83 13.25
N ARG A 133 -0.75 10.80 12.72
CA ARG A 133 -1.30 11.97 12.05
C ARG A 133 -2.21 11.60 10.89
N MET A 134 -2.01 10.48 10.21
CA MET A 134 -2.88 10.04 9.11
C MET A 134 -4.31 9.72 9.54
N LEU A 135 -4.54 9.53 10.84
CA LEU A 135 -5.88 9.37 11.43
C LEU A 135 -6.48 10.71 11.89
N SER A 136 -5.82 11.83 11.61
CA SER A 136 -6.32 13.14 12.02
C SER A 136 -7.60 13.50 11.29
N ARG A 137 -8.46 14.28 11.96
CA ARG A 137 -9.66 14.87 11.35
C ARG A 137 -9.33 15.76 10.16
N GLU A 138 -8.19 16.44 10.20
CA GLU A 138 -7.72 17.30 9.12
C GLU A 138 -7.44 16.50 7.83
N ILE A 139 -6.68 15.40 7.93
CA ILE A 139 -6.42 14.51 6.78
C ILE A 139 -7.72 13.87 6.29
N SER A 140 -8.57 13.40 7.22
CA SER A 140 -9.88 12.83 6.87
C SER A 140 -10.76 13.84 6.14
N SER A 141 -10.78 15.11 6.57
CA SER A 141 -11.55 16.18 5.92
C SER A 141 -11.00 16.55 4.54
N THR A 142 -9.68 16.50 4.38
CA THR A 142 -9.02 16.84 3.12
C THR A 142 -9.26 15.78 2.05
N LEU A 143 -9.07 14.50 2.40
CA LEU A 143 -9.38 13.37 1.53
C LEU A 143 -10.90 13.24 1.28
N GLY A 144 -11.70 13.68 2.25
CA GLY A 144 -13.16 13.63 2.19
C GLY A 144 -13.68 12.19 2.00
N GLY A 145 -14.87 12.07 1.42
CA GLY A 145 -15.48 10.76 1.10
C GLY A 145 -14.86 10.04 -0.11
N ARG A 146 -13.68 10.47 -0.59
CA ARG A 146 -13.01 9.85 -1.74
C ARG A 146 -12.09 8.70 -1.37
N TYR A 147 -11.74 8.60 -0.09
CA TYR A 147 -10.91 7.53 0.46
C TYR A 147 -11.61 6.87 1.65
N LEU A 148 -11.53 5.55 1.70
CA LEU A 148 -11.90 4.77 2.86
C LEU A 148 -10.67 4.57 3.74
N ILE A 149 -10.71 5.12 4.96
CA ILE A 149 -9.65 4.92 5.94
C ILE A 149 -9.84 3.58 6.62
N ARG A 150 -8.78 2.76 6.63
CA ARG A 150 -8.75 1.44 7.26
C ARG A 150 -7.57 1.36 8.22
N GLU A 151 -7.87 1.11 9.49
CA GLU A 151 -6.85 0.83 10.49
C GLU A 151 -6.34 -0.61 10.38
N VAL A 152 -5.02 -0.75 10.38
CA VAL A 152 -4.31 -2.00 10.20
C VAL A 152 -3.60 -2.35 11.49
N TYR A 153 -4.18 -3.33 12.18
CA TYR A 153 -3.61 -3.87 13.40
C TYR A 153 -2.61 -4.99 13.10
N PRO A 154 -1.65 -5.25 14.02
CA PRO A 154 -0.87 -6.47 14.01
C PRO A 154 -1.75 -7.72 13.95
N LEU A 155 -1.14 -8.85 13.60
CA LEU A 155 -1.83 -10.13 13.69
C LEU A 155 -2.30 -10.37 15.11
N SER A 156 -3.55 -10.82 15.25
CA SER A 156 -3.99 -11.46 16.49
C SER A 156 -3.14 -12.70 16.75
N PHE A 157 -3.12 -13.19 17.98
CA PHE A 157 -2.41 -14.43 18.29
C PHE A 157 -2.87 -15.60 17.41
N SER A 158 -4.18 -15.74 17.19
CA SER A 158 -4.72 -16.72 16.24
C SER A 158 -4.20 -16.50 14.81
N GLY A 159 -4.19 -15.25 14.32
CA GLY A 159 -3.65 -14.92 13.01
C GLY A 159 -2.16 -15.22 12.90
N TYR A 160 -1.38 -15.03 13.97
CA TYR A 160 0.02 -15.43 14.04
C TYR A 160 0.19 -16.94 13.92
N LEU A 161 -0.59 -17.73 14.65
CA LEU A 161 -0.53 -19.19 14.59
C LEU A 161 -0.91 -19.70 13.18
N THR A 162 -1.96 -19.16 12.58
CA THR A 162 -2.32 -19.44 11.17
C THR A 162 -1.18 -19.06 10.23
N PHE A 163 -0.56 -17.88 10.42
CA PHE A 163 0.56 -17.43 9.61
C PHE A 163 1.79 -18.33 9.75
N LYS A 164 2.00 -18.95 10.92
CA LYS A 164 3.07 -19.91 11.19
C LYS A 164 2.70 -21.36 10.85
N SER A 165 1.50 -21.59 10.33
CA SER A 165 0.97 -22.94 10.06
C SER A 165 0.99 -23.84 11.31
N ILE A 166 0.76 -23.25 12.50
CA ILE A 166 0.65 -23.99 13.75
C ILE A 166 -0.80 -24.42 13.92
N GLU A 167 -1.03 -25.72 13.97
CA GLU A 167 -2.36 -26.28 14.22
C GLU A 167 -2.79 -26.02 15.66
N THR A 168 -4.01 -25.51 15.81
CA THR A 168 -4.63 -25.26 17.13
C THR A 168 -5.88 -26.11 17.25
N ASP A 169 -5.99 -26.82 18.38
CA ASP A 169 -7.25 -27.44 18.77
C ASP A 169 -8.05 -26.48 19.67
N LYS A 170 -9.31 -26.84 19.98
CA LYS A 170 -10.20 -26.01 20.81
C LYS A 170 -9.61 -25.65 22.18
N ASN A 171 -8.70 -26.47 22.70
CA ASN A 171 -8.12 -26.31 24.04
C ASN A 171 -6.67 -25.81 23.99
N PHE A 172 -6.20 -25.35 22.84
CA PHE A 172 -4.80 -24.98 22.63
C PHE A 172 -4.30 -23.98 23.70
N ALA A 173 -5.13 -22.99 24.04
CA ALA A 173 -4.83 -21.97 25.07
C ALA A 173 -4.66 -22.54 26.49
N LEU A 174 -5.24 -23.71 26.77
CA LEU A 174 -5.15 -24.42 28.05
C LEU A 174 -4.12 -25.55 28.03
N SER A 175 -3.57 -25.88 26.86
CA SER A 175 -2.64 -26.99 26.69
C SER A 175 -1.19 -26.57 26.97
N ASN A 176 -0.33 -27.55 27.27
CA ASN A 176 1.12 -27.33 27.40
C ASN A 176 1.78 -26.87 26.09
N LYS A 177 1.11 -27.06 24.94
CA LYS A 177 1.59 -26.61 23.62
C LYS A 177 1.56 -25.10 23.45
N ARG A 178 1.04 -24.34 24.42
CA ARG A 178 0.98 -22.87 24.38
C ARG A 178 2.32 -22.18 24.65
N PHE A 179 3.32 -22.89 25.20
CA PHE A 179 4.63 -22.36 25.56
C PHE A 179 5.68 -22.48 24.43
N ILE A 180 5.22 -22.38 23.17
CA ILE A 180 6.09 -22.44 21.97
C ILE A 180 7.13 -21.31 22.01
#